data_AF-A0A822A7R1-F1
#
_entry.id   AF-A0A822A7R1-F1
#
_cell.length_a   1.000
_cell.length_b   1.000
_cell.length_c   1.000
_cell.angle_alpha   90.00
_cell.angle_beta   90.00
_cell.angle_gamma   90.00
#
_symmetry.space_group_name_H-M   'P 1'
#
loop_
_entity.id
_entity.type
_entity.pdbx_description
1 polymer ?
#
loop_
_entity_poly.entity_id
_entity_poly.type
_entity_poly.pdbx_seq_one_letter_code
_entity_poly.pdbx_strand_id
1 'polypeptide(L)'
;MKAHYLTDQHQHILLIIILKYMSPRSQRSQIQNHCEFMKQEYHDLRNSIDVTFSVYEILLNNMAHLQVEKQEIKTNFERNFSKIDELKKCNNENEEAVKKLSETQNNMQIQVEDIKRMREESRILTLDDDSTTTLPFNYSNTPSFSIQSLKFKTSQYGYTLGFRACSTMESQQKYLSLFLTLYNGDYSNLLPYPFLYTIYIALWDQSNQQKHIVYVLKPNPNSTAFIRPTTEKNDEFGIMKFCPLEYLTDSKSIYVKDQVFFIRVFVDFLNTGQNPFQSKDNIEDNVELMSETTTMMTD
;
A
#
# COMPACT_ATOMS: atom_id res chain seq x y z
N MET A 1 21.91 -100.29 5.21
CA MET A 1 22.28 -100.56 6.62
C MET A 1 22.01 -99.32 7.45
N LYS A 2 20.85 -99.22 8.10
CA LYS A 2 20.55 -98.11 9.01
C LYS A 2 21.15 -98.46 10.36
N ALA A 3 22.14 -97.68 10.82
CA ALA A 3 22.62 -97.75 12.19
C ALA A 3 21.44 -97.38 13.11
N HIS A 4 20.86 -98.37 13.77
CA HIS A 4 19.89 -98.12 14.83
C HIS A 4 20.67 -97.56 16.02
N TYR A 5 20.67 -96.23 16.16
CA TYR A 5 21.02 -95.59 17.43
C TYR A 5 20.10 -96.17 18.50
N LEU A 6 20.68 -96.70 19.56
CA LEU A 6 19.93 -97.15 20.72
C LEU A 6 19.08 -95.98 21.21
N THR A 7 17.77 -96.17 21.17
CA THR A 7 16.81 -95.28 21.84
C THR A 7 17.17 -95.17 23.33
N ASP A 8 16.82 -94.06 23.98
CA ASP A 8 17.09 -93.82 25.41
C ASP A 8 16.67 -94.99 26.30
N GLN A 9 15.60 -95.69 25.92
CA GLN A 9 15.14 -96.91 26.58
C GLN A 9 16.15 -98.05 26.52
N HIS A 10 16.80 -98.29 25.38
CA HIS A 10 17.84 -99.31 25.26
C HIS A 10 19.11 -98.93 26.03
N GLN A 11 19.46 -97.63 26.06
CA GLN A 11 20.60 -97.15 26.85
C GLN A 11 20.35 -97.35 28.36
N HIS A 12 19.13 -97.07 28.83
CA HIS A 12 18.71 -97.34 30.21
C HIS A 12 18.80 -98.82 30.58
N ILE A 13 18.32 -99.71 29.71
CA ILE A 13 18.35 -101.16 29.94
C ILE A 13 19.80 -101.66 30.04
N LEU A 14 20.70 -101.19 29.17
CA LEU A 14 22.14 -101.53 29.25
C LEU A 14 22.78 -101.04 30.55
N LEU A 15 22.44 -99.83 30.99
CA LEU A 15 22.96 -99.24 32.23
C LEU A 15 22.52 -100.06 33.46
N ILE A 16 21.28 -100.54 33.48
CA ILE A 16 20.74 -101.43 34.53
C ILE A 16 21.49 -102.78 34.56
N ILE A 17 21.77 -103.36 33.39
CA ILE A 17 22.51 -104.64 33.30
C ILE A 17 23.95 -104.44 33.78
N ILE A 18 24.61 -103.38 33.34
CA ILE A 18 25.99 -103.05 33.71
C ILE A 18 26.12 -102.79 35.23
N LEU A 19 25.15 -102.09 35.83
CA LEU A 19 25.09 -101.87 37.28
C LEU A 19 25.01 -103.20 38.05
N LYS A 20 24.24 -104.18 37.56
CA LYS A 20 23.99 -105.47 38.25
C LYS A 20 25.25 -106.34 38.42
N TYR A 21 26.28 -106.14 37.59
CA TYR A 21 27.53 -106.91 37.62
C TYR A 21 28.74 -106.15 38.23
N MET A 22 28.55 -104.94 38.77
CA MET A 22 29.61 -104.16 39.43
C MET A 22 29.79 -104.47 40.92
N SER A 23 30.96 -104.13 41.49
CA SER A 23 31.21 -104.23 42.93
C SER A 23 30.27 -103.29 43.73
N PRO A 24 29.85 -103.65 44.97
CA PRO A 24 28.93 -102.84 45.77
C PRO A 24 29.41 -101.39 46.03
N ARG A 25 30.73 -101.17 46.08
CA ARG A 25 31.32 -99.81 46.21
C ARG A 25 31.19 -99.01 44.91
N SER A 26 31.43 -99.64 43.76
CA SER A 26 31.29 -99.02 42.44
C SER A 26 29.83 -98.73 42.07
N GLN A 27 28.90 -99.62 42.43
CA GLN A 27 27.45 -99.38 42.31
C GLN A 27 27.01 -98.16 43.12
N ARG A 28 27.42 -98.05 44.39
CA ARG A 28 27.10 -96.88 45.23
C ARG A 28 27.67 -95.59 44.65
N SER A 29 28.90 -95.61 44.16
CA SER A 29 29.53 -94.44 43.53
C SER A 29 28.81 -94.02 42.25
N GLN A 30 28.40 -94.95 41.38
CA GLN A 30 27.63 -94.61 40.18
C GLN A 30 26.22 -94.11 40.49
N ILE A 31 25.52 -94.71 41.46
CA ILE A 31 24.20 -94.24 41.90
C ILE A 31 24.32 -92.84 42.54
N GLN A 32 25.34 -92.59 43.35
CA GLN A 32 25.63 -91.27 43.93
C GLN A 32 25.87 -90.23 42.84
N ASN A 33 26.75 -90.52 41.88
CA ASN A 33 27.05 -89.64 40.75
C ASN A 33 25.80 -89.39 39.88
N HIS A 34 24.97 -90.41 39.67
CA HIS A 34 23.72 -90.26 38.91
C HIS A 34 22.68 -89.43 39.68
N CYS A 35 22.57 -89.61 41.00
CA CYS A 35 21.72 -88.76 41.84
C CYS A 35 22.21 -87.31 41.90
N GLU A 36 23.54 -87.08 41.93
CA GLU A 36 24.13 -85.74 41.87
C GLU A 36 23.90 -85.09 40.50
N PHE A 37 24.06 -85.85 39.41
CA PHE A 37 23.72 -85.40 38.06
C PHE A 37 22.23 -85.03 37.92
N MET A 38 21.32 -85.88 38.39
CA MET A 38 19.88 -85.60 38.38
C MET A 38 19.51 -84.38 39.24
N LYS A 39 20.21 -84.16 40.37
CA LYS A 39 20.01 -82.96 41.20
C LYS A 39 20.49 -81.70 40.49
N GLN A 40 21.62 -81.77 39.77
CA GLN A 40 22.15 -80.65 39.00
C GLN A 40 21.22 -80.32 37.84
N GLU A 41 20.74 -81.31 37.10
CA GLU A 41 19.78 -81.13 36.02
C GLU A 41 18.44 -80.55 36.52
N TYR A 42 17.96 -81.01 37.69
CA TYR A 42 16.80 -80.41 38.34
C TYR A 42 17.05 -78.96 38.76
N HIS A 43 18.26 -78.65 39.27
CA HIS A 43 18.62 -77.29 39.64
C HIS A 43 18.71 -76.37 38.42
N ASP A 44 19.31 -76.81 37.32
CA ASP A 44 19.39 -76.07 36.07
C ASP A 44 18.01 -75.83 35.47
N LEU A 45 17.13 -76.84 35.52
CA LEU A 45 15.74 -76.71 35.08
C LEU A 45 14.97 -75.72 35.96
N ARG A 46 15.17 -75.75 37.28
CA ARG A 46 14.57 -74.80 38.22
C ARG A 46 15.02 -73.37 37.92
N ASN A 47 16.32 -73.16 37.70
CA ASN A 47 16.88 -71.86 37.36
C ASN A 47 16.32 -71.35 36.02
N SER A 48 16.19 -72.23 35.03
CA SER A 48 15.56 -71.90 33.74
C SER A 48 14.11 -71.45 33.92
N ILE A 49 13.33 -72.16 34.74
CA ILE A 49 11.95 -71.79 35.06
C ILE A 49 11.91 -70.41 35.74
N ASP A 50 12.74 -70.16 36.75
CA ASP A 50 12.77 -68.89 37.47
C ASP A 50 13.16 -67.72 36.54
N VAL A 51 14.11 -67.92 35.63
CA VAL A 51 14.45 -66.93 34.58
C VAL A 51 13.26 -66.70 33.65
N THR A 52 12.60 -67.75 33.15
CA THR A 52 11.42 -67.58 32.29
C THR A 52 10.28 -66.85 32.99
N PHE A 53 10.06 -67.09 34.29
CA PHE A 53 9.07 -66.38 35.08
C PHE A 53 9.43 -64.90 35.22
N SER A 54 10.70 -64.57 35.48
CA SER A 54 11.14 -63.18 35.55
C SER A 54 10.97 -62.43 34.22
N VAL A 55 11.23 -63.10 33.09
CA VAL A 55 11.01 -62.52 31.75
C VAL A 55 9.52 -62.32 31.48
N TYR A 56 8.67 -63.25 31.91
CA TYR A 56 7.22 -63.14 31.77
C TYR A 56 6.66 -61.93 32.55
N GLU A 57 7.12 -61.70 33.78
CA GLU A 57 6.74 -60.53 34.59
C GLU A 57 7.17 -59.21 33.94
N ILE A 58 8.39 -59.16 33.38
CA ILE A 58 8.86 -57.97 32.63
C ILE A 58 7.98 -57.73 31.39
N LEU A 59 7.64 -58.78 30.65
CA LEU A 59 6.76 -58.68 29.48
C LEU A 59 5.35 -58.20 29.86
N LEU A 60 4.79 -58.67 30.97
CA LEU A 60 3.51 -58.21 31.51
C LEU A 60 3.54 -56.71 31.84
N ASN A 61 4.58 -56.25 32.53
CA ASN A 61 4.75 -54.82 32.84
C ASN A 61 4.90 -53.97 31.58
N ASN A 62 5.67 -54.43 30.59
CA ASN A 62 5.83 -53.73 29.32
C ASN A 62 4.52 -53.66 28.54
N MET A 63 3.72 -54.73 28.53
CA MET A 63 2.39 -54.71 27.92
C MET A 63 1.46 -53.70 28.59
N ALA A 64 1.48 -53.61 29.93
CA ALA A 64 0.71 -52.62 30.66
C ALA A 64 1.16 -51.19 30.34
N HIS A 65 2.46 -50.92 30.29
CA HIS A 65 3.00 -49.61 29.93
C HIS A 65 2.59 -49.20 28.50
N LEU A 66 2.73 -50.10 27.52
CA LEU A 66 2.32 -49.86 26.14
C LEU A 66 0.81 -49.58 26.01
N GLN A 67 -0.02 -50.18 26.86
CA GLN A 67 -1.46 -49.89 26.87
C GLN A 67 -1.75 -48.47 27.37
N VAL A 68 -1.05 -48.00 28.40
CA VAL A 68 -1.19 -46.63 28.92
C VAL A 68 -0.73 -45.62 27.87
N GLU A 69 0.46 -45.83 27.28
CA GLU A 69 1.02 -44.93 26.27
C GLU A 69 0.11 -44.84 25.03
N LYS A 70 -0.47 -45.96 24.61
CA LYS A 70 -1.47 -45.99 23.54
C LYS A 70 -2.72 -45.16 23.88
N GLN A 71 -3.20 -45.21 25.13
CA GLN A 71 -4.34 -44.40 25.56
C GLN A 71 -3.99 -42.92 25.58
N GLU A 72 -2.80 -42.55 26.08
CA GLU A 72 -2.35 -41.17 26.08
C GLU A 72 -2.25 -40.61 24.66
N ILE A 73 -1.61 -41.34 23.74
CA ILE A 73 -1.52 -40.96 22.33
C ILE A 73 -2.91 -40.78 21.73
N LYS A 74 -3.84 -41.69 22.03
CA LYS A 74 -5.24 -41.59 21.56
C LYS A 74 -5.91 -40.32 22.06
N THR A 75 -5.81 -40.02 23.36
CA THR A 75 -6.42 -38.80 23.93
C THR A 75 -5.78 -37.53 23.37
N ASN A 76 -4.47 -37.53 23.14
CA ASN A 76 -3.77 -36.40 22.51
C ASN A 76 -4.22 -36.20 21.06
N PHE A 77 -4.44 -37.30 20.32
CA PHE A 77 -4.97 -37.22 18.97
C PHE A 77 -6.39 -36.63 18.94
N GLU A 78 -7.27 -37.05 19.85
CA GLU A 78 -8.63 -36.50 19.99
C GLU A 78 -8.60 -35.00 20.34
N ARG A 79 -7.77 -34.58 21.30
CA ARG A 79 -7.60 -33.15 21.65
C ARG A 79 -7.10 -32.33 20.47
N ASN A 80 -6.11 -32.84 19.73
CA ASN A 80 -5.57 -32.16 18.56
C ASN A 80 -6.63 -32.04 17.45
N PHE A 81 -7.47 -33.06 17.26
CA PHE A 81 -8.55 -33.02 16.29
C PHE A 81 -9.57 -31.93 16.64
N SER A 82 -10.02 -31.87 17.89
CA SER A 82 -10.92 -30.79 18.35
C SER A 82 -10.30 -29.41 18.17
N LYS A 83 -9.00 -29.26 18.46
CA LYS A 83 -8.29 -27.97 18.30
C LYS A 83 -8.16 -27.56 16.83
N ILE A 84 -7.98 -28.52 15.92
CA ILE A 84 -7.99 -28.26 14.47
C ILE A 84 -9.36 -27.76 14.02
N ASP A 85 -10.45 -28.33 14.52
CA ASP A 85 -11.80 -27.89 14.15
C ASP A 85 -12.12 -26.49 14.67
N GLU A 86 -11.69 -26.16 15.90
CA GLU A 86 -11.77 -24.79 16.43
C GLU A 86 -10.96 -23.80 15.58
N LEU A 87 -9.73 -24.16 15.19
CA LEU A 87 -8.88 -23.31 14.35
C LEU A 87 -9.49 -23.09 12.96
N LYS A 88 -10.11 -24.12 12.36
CA LYS A 88 -10.83 -23.97 11.09
C LYS A 88 -12.00 -23.00 11.22
N LYS A 89 -12.77 -23.08 12.31
CA LYS A 89 -13.88 -22.17 12.57
C LYS A 89 -13.39 -20.72 12.71
N CYS A 90 -12.35 -20.50 13.52
CA CYS A 90 -11.73 -19.19 13.71
C CYS A 90 -11.17 -18.63 12.39
N ASN A 91 -10.56 -19.48 11.55
CA ASN A 91 -10.05 -19.05 10.26
C ASN A 91 -11.17 -18.56 9.32
N ASN A 92 -12.31 -19.26 9.29
CA ASN A 92 -13.45 -18.84 8.48
C ASN A 92 -14.04 -17.50 8.96
N GLU A 93 -14.14 -17.30 10.27
CA GLU A 93 -14.61 -16.02 10.86
C GLU A 93 -13.64 -14.87 10.50
N ASN A 94 -12.33 -15.13 10.53
CA ASN A 94 -11.31 -14.17 10.12
C ASN A 94 -11.39 -13.85 8.62
N GLU A 95 -11.59 -14.84 7.75
CA GLU A 95 -11.78 -14.62 6.30
C GLU A 95 -12.98 -13.71 6.02
N GLU A 96 -14.09 -13.91 6.73
CA GLU A 96 -15.28 -13.07 6.59
C GLU A 96 -15.03 -11.63 7.08
N ALA A 97 -14.30 -11.47 8.20
CA ALA A 97 -13.92 -10.16 8.72
C ALA A 97 -12.99 -9.41 7.74
N VAL A 98 -12.01 -10.10 7.14
CA VAL A 98 -11.11 -9.53 6.13
C VAL A 98 -11.90 -9.08 4.90
N LYS A 99 -12.91 -9.85 4.47
CA LYS A 99 -13.76 -9.45 3.35
C LYS A 99 -14.56 -8.18 3.65
N LYS A 100 -15.17 -8.08 4.84
CA LYS A 100 -15.88 -6.86 5.28
C LYS A 100 -14.94 -5.64 5.35
N LEU A 101 -13.72 -5.83 5.86
CA LEU A 101 -12.71 -4.77 5.89
C LEU A 101 -12.33 -4.31 4.48
N SER A 102 -12.14 -5.23 3.54
CA SER A 102 -11.86 -4.91 2.13
C SER A 102 -12.98 -4.09 1.49
N GLU A 103 -14.25 -4.44 1.73
CA GLU A 103 -15.40 -3.67 1.26
C GLU A 103 -15.43 -2.27 1.87
N THR A 104 -15.20 -2.12 3.18
CA THR A 104 -15.11 -0.79 3.80
C THR A 104 -13.95 0.04 3.28
N GLN A 105 -12.81 -0.58 2.97
CA GLN A 105 -11.65 0.09 2.40
C GLN A 105 -11.94 0.65 1.01
N ASN A 106 -12.63 -0.11 0.16
CA ASN A 106 -13.04 0.36 -1.17
C ASN A 106 -14.01 1.55 -1.05
N ASN A 107 -14.98 1.47 -0.14
CA ASN A 107 -15.91 2.59 0.12
C ASN A 107 -15.19 3.84 0.62
N MET A 108 -14.22 3.68 1.53
CA MET A 108 -13.40 4.80 2.01
C MET A 108 -12.52 5.39 0.90
N GLN A 109 -11.96 4.56 0.00
CA GLN A 109 -11.21 5.06 -1.16
C GLN A 109 -12.10 5.89 -2.09
N ILE A 110 -13.33 5.44 -2.36
CA ILE A 110 -14.30 6.22 -3.14
C ILE A 110 -14.58 7.56 -2.45
N GLN A 111 -14.87 7.54 -1.14
CA GLN A 111 -15.12 8.77 -0.37
C GLN A 111 -13.92 9.72 -0.37
N VAL A 112 -12.70 9.21 -0.22
CA VAL A 112 -11.48 10.04 -0.27
C VAL A 112 -11.30 10.67 -1.65
N GLU A 113 -11.57 9.92 -2.71
CA GLU A 113 -11.47 10.43 -4.07
C GLU A 113 -12.56 11.49 -4.35
N ASP A 114 -13.76 11.28 -3.83
CA ASP A 114 -14.84 12.27 -3.85
C ASP A 114 -14.48 13.50 -3.01
N ILE A 115 -13.85 13.35 -1.83
CA ILE A 115 -13.37 14.48 -1.01
C ILE A 115 -12.26 15.24 -1.73
N LYS A 116 -11.34 14.57 -2.43
CA LYS A 116 -10.32 15.24 -3.24
C LYS A 116 -10.96 16.01 -4.39
N ARG A 117 -11.91 15.40 -5.10
CA ARG A 117 -12.68 16.06 -6.16
C ARG A 117 -13.42 17.27 -5.61
N MET A 118 -14.12 17.11 -4.47
CA MET A 118 -14.77 18.21 -3.76
C MET A 118 -13.75 19.28 -3.35
N ARG A 119 -12.56 18.94 -2.88
CA ARG A 119 -11.51 19.91 -2.49
C ARG A 119 -10.94 20.66 -3.69
N GLU A 120 -10.74 19.98 -4.81
CA GLU A 120 -10.32 20.57 -6.09
C GLU A 120 -11.41 21.50 -6.64
N GLU A 121 -12.69 21.13 -6.49
CA GLU A 121 -13.85 21.97 -6.79
C GLU A 121 -14.08 23.09 -5.74
N SER A 122 -13.57 22.91 -4.51
CA SER A 122 -13.65 23.85 -3.38
C SER A 122 -12.56 24.91 -3.40
N ARG A 123 -11.68 24.95 -4.42
CA ARG A 123 -11.04 26.23 -4.83
C ARG A 123 -12.08 27.12 -5.51
N ILE A 124 -13.18 27.32 -4.80
CA ILE A 124 -14.05 28.48 -4.92
C ILE A 124 -13.12 29.65 -4.59
N LEU A 125 -13.20 30.73 -5.37
CA LEU A 125 -12.84 32.07 -4.91
C LEU A 125 -13.59 32.28 -3.58
N THR A 126 -13.04 31.78 -2.48
CA THR A 126 -13.53 32.10 -1.15
C THR A 126 -13.46 33.59 -1.13
N LEU A 127 -14.63 34.19 -0.97
CA LEU A 127 -14.81 35.59 -0.66
C LEU A 127 -13.95 35.90 0.59
N ASP A 128 -12.65 36.08 0.41
CA ASP A 128 -12.05 37.29 0.93
C ASP A 128 -12.78 38.40 0.18
N ASP A 129 -13.30 39.39 0.90
CA ASP A 129 -14.26 40.42 0.47
C ASP A 129 -13.95 41.14 -0.87
N ASP A 130 -12.80 40.86 -1.48
CA ASP A 130 -12.27 41.46 -2.70
C ASP A 130 -12.26 40.53 -3.93
N SER A 131 -12.85 39.33 -3.93
CA SER A 131 -12.89 38.43 -5.12
C SER A 131 -11.52 38.16 -5.79
N THR A 132 -10.47 38.03 -4.98
CA THR A 132 -9.09 37.75 -5.44
C THR A 132 -8.68 36.31 -5.17
N THR A 133 -7.90 35.69 -6.07
CA THR A 133 -7.31 34.37 -5.87
C THR A 133 -5.80 34.41 -6.09
N THR A 134 -5.06 33.62 -5.31
CA THR A 134 -3.59 33.53 -5.40
C THR A 134 -3.18 32.14 -5.91
N LEU A 135 -2.43 32.11 -7.00
CA LEU A 135 -1.96 30.90 -7.68
C LEU A 135 -0.44 30.76 -7.51
N PRO A 136 0.04 29.73 -6.79
CA PRO A 136 1.47 29.43 -6.72
C PRO A 136 1.94 28.70 -7.99
N PHE A 137 3.13 29.06 -8.45
CA PHE A 137 3.83 28.40 -9.56
C PHE A 137 5.26 28.03 -9.14
N ASN A 138 5.61 26.76 -9.34
CA ASN A 138 6.94 26.24 -9.04
C ASN A 138 7.90 26.57 -10.18
N TYR A 139 8.81 27.51 -9.95
CA TYR A 139 9.83 27.91 -10.89
C TYR A 139 10.99 26.91 -10.89
N SER A 140 11.03 26.02 -11.89
CA SER A 140 12.26 25.37 -12.28
C SER A 140 13.12 26.41 -13.01
N ASN A 141 14.37 26.63 -12.58
CA ASN A 141 15.32 27.57 -13.20
C ASN A 141 15.78 27.12 -14.61
N THR A 142 14.84 26.61 -15.40
CA THR A 142 15.03 26.10 -16.76
C THR A 142 14.82 27.24 -17.76
N PRO A 143 15.58 27.25 -18.86
CA PRO A 143 15.52 28.33 -19.85
C PRO A 143 14.19 28.41 -20.60
N SER A 144 13.39 27.34 -20.57
CA SER A 144 12.04 27.26 -21.09
C SER A 144 11.20 26.45 -20.10
N PHE A 145 9.98 26.90 -19.82
CA PHE A 145 9.03 26.21 -18.97
C PHE A 145 7.60 26.52 -19.43
N SER A 146 6.68 25.63 -19.12
CA SER A 146 5.23 25.82 -19.27
C SER A 146 4.56 25.08 -18.12
N ILE A 147 3.92 25.83 -17.23
CA ILE A 147 3.35 25.34 -15.98
C ILE A 147 1.88 25.73 -15.95
N GLN A 148 1.00 24.75 -15.73
CA GLN A 148 -0.43 25.00 -15.60
C GLN A 148 -0.81 25.09 -14.13
N SER A 149 -1.64 26.08 -13.78
CA SER A 149 -2.26 26.16 -12.47
C SER A 149 -3.35 25.11 -12.33
N LEU A 150 -3.71 24.80 -11.09
CA LEU A 150 -5.00 24.14 -10.83
C LEU A 150 -6.13 25.06 -11.35
N LYS A 151 -7.22 24.43 -11.81
CA LYS A 151 -8.46 25.12 -12.17
C LYS A 151 -9.04 25.78 -10.91
N PHE A 152 -9.68 26.93 -11.05
CA PHE A 152 -10.34 27.65 -9.96
C PHE A 152 -11.71 28.16 -10.42
N LYS A 153 -12.68 28.20 -9.51
CA LYS A 153 -14.03 28.70 -9.81
C LYS A 153 -14.19 30.13 -9.30
N THR A 154 -14.87 30.97 -10.08
CA THR A 154 -15.12 32.38 -9.72
C THR A 154 -16.10 32.58 -8.59
N SER A 155 -16.98 31.60 -8.37
CA SER A 155 -17.84 31.46 -7.20
C SER A 155 -18.25 29.99 -7.09
N GLN A 156 -19.01 29.61 -6.06
CA GLN A 156 -19.55 28.24 -5.93
C GLN A 156 -20.28 27.77 -7.19
N TYR A 157 -20.95 28.69 -7.88
CA TYR A 157 -21.74 28.46 -9.10
C TYR A 157 -21.20 29.26 -10.30
N GLY A 158 -19.95 29.70 -10.25
CA GLY A 158 -19.34 30.63 -11.20
C GLY A 158 -18.59 29.94 -12.34
N TYR A 159 -17.94 30.75 -13.18
CA TYR A 159 -17.04 30.30 -14.24
C TYR A 159 -15.85 29.51 -13.69
N THR A 160 -15.43 28.48 -14.41
CA THR A 160 -14.19 27.74 -14.14
C THR A 160 -13.07 28.26 -15.03
N LEU A 161 -12.00 28.74 -14.41
CA LEU A 161 -10.84 29.33 -15.08
C LEU A 161 -9.57 28.56 -14.71
N GLY A 162 -8.52 28.70 -15.53
CA GLY A 162 -7.17 28.24 -15.19
C GLY A 162 -6.13 29.10 -15.88
N PHE A 163 -4.92 29.13 -15.31
CA PHE A 163 -3.79 29.85 -15.88
C PHE A 163 -2.69 28.91 -16.32
N ARG A 164 -1.98 29.30 -17.36
CA ARG A 164 -0.72 28.69 -17.80
C ARG A 164 0.35 29.76 -17.83
N ALA A 165 1.41 29.54 -17.07
CA ALA A 165 2.59 30.39 -17.05
C ALA A 165 3.70 29.71 -17.85
N CYS A 166 4.22 30.38 -18.89
CA CYS A 166 5.30 29.83 -19.69
C CYS A 166 6.34 30.88 -20.05
N SER A 167 7.56 30.45 -20.34
CA SER A 167 8.57 31.31 -20.96
C SER A 167 8.33 31.36 -22.46
N THR A 168 8.12 32.56 -23.01
CA THR A 168 8.16 32.80 -24.45
C THR A 168 9.37 33.65 -24.82
N MET A 169 9.66 33.72 -26.12
CA MET A 169 10.74 34.53 -26.65
C MET A 169 10.19 35.44 -27.72
N GLU A 170 10.45 36.74 -27.59
CA GLU A 170 10.07 37.73 -28.59
C GLU A 170 11.23 38.71 -28.78
N SER A 171 11.59 38.98 -30.03
CA SER A 171 12.68 39.91 -30.37
C SER A 171 13.99 39.61 -29.62
N GLN A 172 14.33 38.32 -29.48
CA GLN A 172 15.52 37.80 -28.78
C GLN A 172 15.53 38.00 -27.24
N GLN A 173 14.44 38.51 -26.66
CA GLN A 173 14.28 38.62 -25.20
C GLN A 173 13.27 37.58 -24.71
N LYS A 174 13.52 37.02 -23.52
CA LYS A 174 12.61 36.06 -22.88
C LYS A 174 11.64 36.77 -21.96
N TYR A 175 10.38 36.38 -22.06
CA TYR A 175 9.30 36.88 -21.23
C TYR A 175 8.62 35.74 -20.50
N LEU A 176 8.22 35.99 -19.27
CA LEU A 176 7.11 35.27 -18.65
C LEU A 176 5.84 35.69 -19.41
N SER A 177 5.11 34.70 -19.91
CA SER A 177 3.80 34.86 -20.52
C SER A 177 2.76 34.15 -19.68
N LEU A 178 1.58 34.76 -19.57
CA LEU A 178 0.46 34.21 -18.82
C LEU A 178 -0.73 34.04 -19.74
N PHE A 179 -1.27 32.83 -19.80
CA PHE A 179 -2.47 32.49 -20.56
C PHE A 179 -3.58 32.05 -19.63
N LEU A 180 -4.76 32.62 -19.80
CA LEU A 180 -6.00 32.24 -19.16
C LEU A 180 -6.77 31.29 -20.07
N THR A 181 -7.41 30.30 -19.48
CA THR A 181 -8.31 29.37 -20.15
C THR A 181 -9.64 29.34 -19.44
N LEU A 182 -10.73 29.44 -20.21
CA LEU A 182 -12.09 29.23 -19.75
C LEU A 182 -12.48 27.77 -19.98
N TYR A 183 -12.87 27.06 -18.92
CA TYR A 183 -13.25 25.65 -18.95
C TYR A 183 -14.77 25.48 -18.91
N ASN A 184 -15.26 24.38 -19.48
CA ASN A 184 -16.66 23.99 -19.33
C ASN A 184 -16.91 23.51 -17.90
N GLY A 185 -17.43 24.40 -17.05
CA GLY A 185 -17.84 24.09 -15.68
C GLY A 185 -19.28 23.57 -15.59
N ASP A 186 -19.62 23.02 -14.42
CA ASP A 186 -20.94 22.41 -14.15
C ASP A 186 -22.13 23.37 -14.37
N TYR A 187 -21.88 24.66 -14.15
CA TYR A 187 -22.88 25.73 -14.24
C TYR A 187 -22.73 26.58 -15.51
N SER A 188 -21.96 26.13 -16.50
CA SER A 188 -21.73 26.87 -17.76
C SER A 188 -23.03 27.18 -18.51
N ASN A 189 -24.11 26.43 -18.28
CA ASN A 189 -25.41 26.68 -18.91
C ASN A 189 -26.18 27.85 -18.27
N LEU A 190 -25.85 28.23 -17.03
CA LEU A 190 -26.56 29.25 -16.26
C LEU A 190 -25.85 30.61 -16.27
N LEU A 191 -24.59 30.63 -16.70
CA LEU A 191 -23.74 31.82 -16.65
C LEU A 191 -23.91 32.67 -17.92
N PRO A 192 -23.78 34.01 -17.83
CA PRO A 192 -23.81 34.88 -18.99
C PRO A 192 -22.58 34.66 -19.88
N TYR A 193 -22.76 34.70 -21.20
CA TYR A 193 -21.67 34.66 -22.17
C TYR A 193 -21.88 35.72 -23.26
N PRO A 194 -20.80 36.24 -23.89
CA PRO A 194 -19.39 35.93 -23.61
C PRO A 194 -18.92 36.43 -22.23
N PHE A 195 -17.86 35.82 -21.70
CA PHE A 195 -17.22 36.26 -20.45
C PHE A 195 -16.52 37.62 -20.71
N LEU A 196 -17.15 38.71 -20.28
CA LEU A 196 -16.72 40.09 -20.58
C LEU A 196 -16.24 40.88 -19.35
N TYR A 197 -15.92 40.19 -18.26
CA TYR A 197 -15.45 40.84 -17.04
C TYR A 197 -13.99 41.22 -17.15
N THR A 198 -13.64 42.41 -16.66
CA THR A 198 -12.24 42.85 -16.60
C THR A 198 -11.49 42.01 -15.58
N ILE A 199 -10.32 41.49 -15.97
CA ILE A 199 -9.48 40.66 -15.11
C ILE A 199 -8.21 41.42 -14.81
N TYR A 200 -7.89 41.58 -13.53
CA TYR A 200 -6.63 42.13 -13.07
C TYR A 200 -5.72 40.98 -12.67
N ILE A 201 -4.50 40.97 -13.18
CA ILE A 201 -3.51 39.91 -12.95
C ILE A 201 -2.25 40.57 -12.41
N ALA A 202 -1.76 40.09 -11.27
CA ALA A 202 -0.57 40.65 -10.63
C ALA A 202 0.48 39.58 -10.36
N LEU A 203 1.72 39.82 -10.80
CA LEU A 203 2.89 39.13 -10.26
C LEU A 203 3.15 39.67 -8.87
N TRP A 204 3.05 38.80 -7.87
CA TRP A 204 3.11 39.22 -6.49
C TRP A 204 4.55 39.49 -6.05
N ASP A 205 4.84 40.73 -5.63
CA ASP A 205 6.02 41.07 -4.85
C ASP A 205 5.96 40.35 -3.48
N GLN A 206 6.92 39.46 -3.24
CA GLN A 206 7.05 38.72 -1.98
C GLN A 206 7.92 39.43 -0.95
N SER A 207 8.37 40.66 -1.26
CA SER A 207 8.99 41.57 -0.32
C SER A 207 7.94 42.47 0.36
N ASN A 208 8.38 43.35 1.24
CA ASN A 208 7.51 44.33 1.90
C ASN A 208 7.38 45.65 1.09
N GLN A 209 7.81 45.67 -0.18
CA GLN A 209 7.83 46.89 -1.00
C GLN A 209 6.56 47.15 -1.81
N GLN A 210 5.66 46.16 -1.92
CA GLN A 210 4.39 46.25 -2.68
C GLN A 210 4.57 46.68 -4.14
N LYS A 211 5.66 46.25 -4.78
CA LYS A 211 5.97 46.51 -6.18
C LYS A 211 5.42 45.40 -7.07
N HIS A 212 4.10 45.21 -7.04
CA HIS A 212 3.42 44.22 -7.88
C HIS A 212 3.50 44.64 -9.36
N ILE A 213 3.74 43.68 -10.26
CA ILE A 213 3.59 43.92 -11.70
C ILE A 213 2.16 43.55 -12.07
N VAL A 214 1.36 44.56 -12.41
CA VAL A 214 -0.08 44.39 -12.66
C VAL A 214 -0.39 44.58 -14.14
N TYR A 215 -1.22 43.69 -14.68
CA TYR A 215 -1.81 43.79 -16.00
C TYR A 215 -3.33 43.74 -15.91
N VAL A 216 -3.96 44.50 -16.80
CA VAL A 216 -5.41 44.52 -16.94
C VAL A 216 -5.78 43.87 -18.25
N LEU A 217 -6.55 42.80 -18.15
CA LEU A 217 -7.05 42.01 -19.26
C LEU A 217 -8.53 42.35 -19.47
N LYS A 218 -8.83 42.93 -20.63
CA LYS A 218 -10.21 43.25 -21.05
C LYS A 218 -10.64 42.27 -22.14
N PRO A 219 -11.54 41.32 -21.84
CA PRO A 219 -12.00 40.36 -22.85
C PRO A 219 -12.67 41.04 -24.04
N ASN A 220 -12.40 40.54 -25.23
CA ASN A 220 -13.03 41.00 -26.46
C ASN A 220 -14.31 40.19 -26.75
N PRO A 221 -15.47 40.83 -27.00
CA PRO A 221 -16.71 40.13 -27.31
C PRO A 221 -16.66 39.26 -28.57
N ASN A 222 -15.76 39.54 -29.50
CA ASN A 222 -15.62 38.78 -30.74
C ASN A 222 -14.66 37.58 -30.63
N SER A 223 -13.98 37.41 -29.50
CA SER A 223 -13.00 36.33 -29.31
C SER A 223 -13.67 35.01 -28.91
N THR A 224 -13.28 33.92 -29.58
CA THR A 224 -13.71 32.55 -29.27
C THR A 224 -13.18 32.05 -27.93
N ALA A 225 -12.18 32.71 -27.33
CA ALA A 225 -11.67 32.34 -26.01
C ALA A 225 -12.70 32.56 -24.89
N PHE A 226 -13.66 33.48 -25.09
CA PHE A 226 -14.60 33.92 -24.05
C PHE A 226 -16.06 33.53 -24.31
N ILE A 227 -16.36 32.85 -25.42
CA ILE A 227 -17.70 32.33 -25.66
C ILE A 227 -18.01 31.15 -24.72
N ARG A 228 -19.28 30.72 -24.68
CA ARG A 228 -19.65 29.54 -23.89
C ARG A 228 -18.87 28.31 -24.38
N PRO A 229 -18.13 27.62 -23.49
CA PRO A 229 -17.42 26.40 -23.87
C PRO A 229 -18.37 25.32 -24.36
N THR A 230 -18.09 24.80 -25.56
CA THR A 230 -18.79 23.65 -26.15
C THR A 230 -17.99 22.35 -26.00
N THR A 231 -16.69 22.47 -25.79
CA THR A 231 -15.73 21.39 -25.52
C THR A 231 -15.23 21.48 -24.07
N GLU A 232 -14.23 20.68 -23.66
CA GLU A 232 -13.69 20.74 -22.30
C GLU A 232 -13.14 22.13 -21.92
N LYS A 233 -12.50 22.82 -22.87
CA LYS A 233 -11.87 24.13 -22.69
C LYS A 233 -11.89 24.96 -23.96
N ASN A 234 -11.98 26.27 -23.82
CA ASN A 234 -11.78 27.22 -24.92
C ASN A 234 -10.30 27.38 -25.27
N ASP A 235 -10.05 28.10 -26.36
CA ASP A 235 -8.72 28.59 -26.71
C ASP A 235 -8.14 29.45 -25.59
N GLU A 236 -6.84 29.33 -25.40
CA GLU A 236 -6.13 30.06 -24.35
C GLU A 236 -5.91 31.51 -24.79
N PHE A 237 -6.12 32.44 -23.87
CA PHE A 237 -5.98 33.86 -24.12
C PHE A 237 -5.07 34.48 -23.07
N GLY A 238 -4.06 35.24 -23.48
CA GLY A 238 -3.01 35.64 -22.56
C GLY A 238 -2.18 36.81 -23.01
N ILE A 239 -1.23 37.14 -22.15
CA ILE A 239 -0.27 38.23 -22.31
C ILE A 239 1.08 37.58 -22.60
N MET A 240 1.59 37.76 -23.82
CA MET A 240 2.89 37.22 -24.21
C MET A 240 4.04 37.94 -23.48
N LYS A 241 3.97 39.27 -23.34
CA LYS A 241 4.98 40.08 -22.64
C LYS A 241 4.53 40.49 -21.24
N PHE A 242 4.20 39.52 -20.38
CA PHE A 242 3.69 39.84 -19.05
C PHE A 242 4.81 40.37 -18.13
N CYS A 243 5.99 39.75 -18.16
CA CYS A 243 7.14 40.26 -17.39
C CYS A 243 8.45 39.78 -18.04
N PRO A 244 9.49 40.62 -18.19
CA PRO A 244 10.80 40.15 -18.61
C PRO A 244 11.28 39.03 -17.68
N LEU A 245 11.71 37.90 -18.24
CA LEU A 245 12.06 36.72 -17.44
C LEU A 245 13.21 36.99 -16.45
N GLU A 246 14.05 37.98 -16.76
CA GLU A 246 15.13 38.47 -15.91
C GLU A 246 14.67 38.82 -14.48
N TYR A 247 13.44 39.32 -14.34
CA TYR A 247 12.85 39.69 -13.05
C TYR A 247 12.60 38.46 -12.16
N LEU A 248 12.48 37.27 -12.73
CA LEU A 248 12.34 36.00 -12.00
C LEU A 248 13.69 35.30 -11.81
N THR A 249 14.61 35.42 -12.76
CA THR A 249 15.91 34.74 -12.72
C THR A 249 16.96 35.45 -11.85
N ASP A 250 16.83 36.76 -11.63
CA ASP A 250 17.79 37.49 -10.80
C ASP A 250 17.85 36.88 -9.39
N SER A 251 19.07 36.62 -8.92
CA SER A 251 19.36 36.23 -7.54
C SER A 251 18.75 37.15 -6.48
N LYS A 252 18.48 38.41 -6.82
CA LYS A 252 17.81 39.41 -5.97
C LYS A 252 16.33 39.60 -6.30
N SER A 253 15.74 38.68 -7.07
CA SER A 253 14.32 38.74 -7.42
C SER A 253 13.46 38.85 -6.16
N ILE A 254 12.60 39.87 -6.14
CA ILE A 254 11.58 40.04 -5.11
C ILE A 254 10.31 39.22 -5.39
N TYR A 255 10.23 38.59 -6.58
CA TYR A 255 9.04 37.87 -7.04
C TYR A 255 9.14 36.35 -6.86
N VAL A 256 10.36 35.81 -6.75
CA VAL A 256 10.60 34.37 -6.54
C VAL A 256 11.24 34.15 -5.17
N LYS A 257 10.60 33.32 -4.35
CA LYS A 257 11.14 32.87 -3.06
C LYS A 257 10.93 31.36 -2.95
N ASP A 258 11.94 30.64 -2.48
CA ASP A 258 11.89 29.18 -2.34
C ASP A 258 11.45 28.45 -3.63
N GLN A 259 11.90 28.95 -4.79
CA GLN A 259 11.50 28.47 -6.13
C GLN A 259 10.00 28.59 -6.43
N VAL A 260 9.26 29.46 -5.75
CA VAL A 260 7.84 29.71 -6.00
C VAL A 260 7.62 31.19 -6.32
N PHE A 261 6.82 31.46 -7.35
CA PHE A 261 6.22 32.78 -7.57
C PHE A 261 4.70 32.69 -7.49
N PHE A 262 4.06 33.82 -7.19
CA PHE A 262 2.61 33.88 -7.05
C PHE A 262 2.00 34.82 -8.07
N ILE A 263 0.95 34.36 -8.73
CA ILE A 263 0.06 35.18 -9.56
C ILE A 263 -1.22 35.42 -8.78
N ARG A 264 -1.54 36.68 -8.51
CA ARG A 264 -2.86 37.07 -8.00
C ARG A 264 -3.77 37.48 -9.13
N VAL A 265 -5.02 37.08 -9.03
CA VAL A 265 -6.04 37.33 -10.05
C VAL A 265 -7.28 37.89 -9.37
N PHE A 266 -7.84 38.94 -9.94
CA PHE A 266 -9.10 39.54 -9.54
C PHE A 266 -10.00 39.66 -10.76
N VAL A 267 -11.28 39.35 -10.60
CA VAL A 267 -12.27 39.50 -11.67
C VAL A 267 -13.28 40.54 -11.23
N ASP A 268 -13.34 41.66 -11.95
CA ASP A 268 -14.26 42.75 -11.64
C ASP A 268 -15.66 42.45 -12.18
N PHE A 269 -16.46 41.73 -11.39
CA PHE A 269 -17.85 41.41 -11.72
C PHE A 269 -18.77 42.64 -11.68
N LEU A 270 -18.37 43.69 -10.98
CA LEU A 270 -19.15 44.90 -10.78
C LEU A 270 -18.79 46.03 -11.77
N ASN A 271 -17.76 45.82 -12.60
CA ASN A 271 -17.20 46.85 -13.49
C ASN A 271 -16.87 48.16 -12.75
N THR A 272 -16.35 48.03 -11.53
CA THR A 272 -15.95 49.17 -10.70
C THR A 272 -14.75 49.91 -11.28
N GLY A 273 -13.94 49.26 -12.12
CA GLY A 273 -12.72 49.83 -12.71
C GLY A 273 -11.63 50.12 -11.69
N GLN A 274 -11.80 49.70 -10.43
CA GLN A 274 -10.82 49.87 -9.37
C GLN A 274 -9.80 48.74 -9.45
N ASN A 275 -8.52 49.09 -9.57
CA ASN A 275 -7.45 48.11 -9.51
C ASN A 275 -7.19 47.74 -8.03
N PRO A 276 -7.50 46.51 -7.57
CA PRO A 276 -7.32 46.13 -6.17
C PRO A 276 -5.84 45.92 -5.79
N PHE A 277 -4.93 45.94 -6.77
CA PHE A 277 -3.51 45.69 -6.57
C PHE A 277 -2.65 46.97 -6.60
N GLN A 278 -3.27 48.15 -6.73
CA GLN A 278 -2.56 49.43 -6.73
C GLN A 278 -2.13 49.85 -5.32
N SER A 279 -0.82 50.07 -5.14
CA SER A 279 -0.30 50.99 -4.13
C SER A 279 -0.39 52.43 -4.67
N LYS A 280 -0.70 53.40 -3.82
CA LYS A 280 -0.99 54.81 -4.19
C LYS A 280 0.14 55.55 -4.96
N ASP A 281 1.28 54.92 -5.21
CA ASP A 281 2.52 55.56 -5.70
C ASP A 281 3.06 55.01 -7.03
N ASN A 282 2.43 54.03 -7.69
CA ASN A 282 2.92 53.50 -8.99
C ASN A 282 1.92 53.71 -10.12
N ILE A 283 2.17 54.74 -10.93
CA ILE A 283 1.44 55.03 -12.17
C ILE A 283 2.15 54.29 -13.31
N GLU A 284 1.73 53.06 -13.60
CA GLU A 284 1.95 52.40 -14.90
C GLU A 284 1.01 51.17 -14.99
N ASP A 285 -0.29 51.43 -15.18
CA ASP A 285 -1.22 50.37 -15.57
C ASP A 285 -0.91 49.98 -17.02
N ASN A 286 -0.28 48.82 -17.23
CA ASN A 286 -0.16 48.24 -18.57
C ASN A 286 -1.54 47.69 -18.98
N VAL A 287 -2.32 48.53 -19.65
CA VAL A 287 -3.65 48.18 -20.17
C VAL A 287 -3.52 47.66 -21.59
N GLU A 288 -3.81 46.37 -21.80
CA GLU A 288 -3.88 45.78 -23.13
C GLU A 288 -5.36 45.66 -23.54
N LEU A 289 -5.82 46.54 -24.43
CA LEU A 289 -7.08 46.35 -25.18
C LEU A 289 -6.77 45.44 -26.36
N MET A 290 -7.37 44.25 -26.43
CA MET A 290 -6.95 43.29 -27.45
C MET A 290 -8.06 42.88 -28.41
N SER A 291 -7.89 43.28 -29.67
CA SER A 291 -8.53 42.72 -30.85
C SER A 291 -7.58 41.77 -31.56
N GLU A 292 -8.07 40.53 -31.75
CA GLU A 292 -7.60 39.47 -32.64
C GLU A 292 -6.41 38.58 -32.20
N THR A 293 -6.77 37.32 -31.97
CA THR A 293 -6.10 36.06 -32.33
C THR A 293 -4.64 36.11 -32.75
N THR A 294 -3.74 35.72 -31.83
CA THR A 294 -2.50 35.05 -32.23
C THR A 294 -2.70 33.55 -32.03
N THR A 295 -3.15 32.88 -33.10
CA THR A 295 -3.12 31.42 -33.21
C THR A 295 -1.65 31.01 -33.25
N MET A 296 -1.13 30.49 -32.13
CA MET A 296 0.15 29.80 -32.13
C MET A 296 -0.05 28.47 -32.87
N MET A 297 0.41 28.43 -34.12
CA MET A 297 0.61 27.20 -34.89
C MET A 297 1.52 26.27 -34.08
N THR A 298 0.98 25.12 -33.68
CA THR A 298 1.76 23.98 -33.23
C THR A 298 2.18 23.19 -34.45
N ASP A 299 3.48 23.17 -34.74
CA ASP A 299 4.14 22.15 -35.56
C ASP A 299 4.45 20.91 -34.71
#